data_AF-A0A9N9LP42-F1
#
_entry.id   AF-A0A9N9LP42-F1
#
_cell.length_a   1.000
_cell.length_b   1.000
_cell.length_c   1.000
_cell.angle_alpha   90.00
_cell.angle_beta   90.00
_cell.angle_gamma   90.00
#
_symmetry.space_group_name_H-M   'P 1'
#
loop_
_entity.id
_entity.type
_entity.pdbx_description
1 polymer ?
#
loop_
_entity_poly.entity_id
_entity_poly.type
_entity_poly.pdbx_seq_one_letter_code
_entity_poly.pdbx_strand_id
1 'polypeptide(L)'
;MAPGLHVEILKNKSISFVSEDGSNGINADDDEDFVTFKYYHSTRVLGKLFDAVDENEVIKRLHNNRISKTTSSRKHWNRTTSLLHHISLWMESFYKTDPKMPGKAWEIYKGRARAIREEHEASLLDLMFQYGPSPHLPISEIEVFIGNILGKAGAPTSRQREISMSMKERFEDLFSLTVKRMTLQDEYFFQNEPLAIDCDILSVRISTACFWCFFHDKPKAFDSGKKGSLDLRSFGYVAAAMCLKLRGRIVST
;
A
#
# COMPACT_ATOMS: atom_id res chain seq x y z
N MET A 1 14.28 -14.93 14.88
CA MET A 1 15.10 -14.65 13.68
C MET A 1 15.65 -15.97 13.23
N ALA A 2 15.48 -16.34 11.96
CA ALA A 2 16.14 -17.54 11.45
C ALA A 2 17.66 -17.29 11.48
N PRO A 3 18.48 -18.25 11.96
CA PRO A 3 19.93 -18.15 11.83
C PRO A 3 20.26 -17.97 10.34
N GLY A 4 21.14 -17.03 10.02
CA GLY A 4 21.62 -16.88 8.65
C GLY A 4 22.25 -18.19 8.17
N LEU A 5 22.27 -18.40 6.86
CA LEU A 5 22.89 -19.58 6.25
C LEU A 5 24.32 -19.69 6.80
N HIS A 6 24.62 -20.77 7.54
CA HIS A 6 25.96 -21.01 8.09
C HIS A 6 26.86 -21.38 6.92
N VAL A 7 27.55 -20.37 6.38
CA VAL A 7 28.50 -20.55 5.28
C VAL A 7 29.89 -20.75 5.88
N GLU A 8 30.50 -21.89 5.57
CA GLU A 8 31.89 -22.17 5.92
C GLU A 8 32.83 -21.45 4.94
N ILE A 9 33.53 -20.42 5.42
CA ILE A 9 34.52 -19.69 4.64
C ILE A 9 35.90 -20.34 4.84
N LEU A 10 36.46 -20.88 3.76
CA LEU A 10 37.78 -21.48 3.79
C LEU A 10 38.86 -20.38 3.79
N LYS A 11 39.59 -20.26 4.90
CA LYS A 11 40.75 -19.37 5.02
C LYS A 11 42.02 -20.14 4.63
N ASN A 12 42.76 -19.63 3.65
CA ASN A 12 44.11 -20.07 3.25
C ASN A 12 44.26 -21.38 2.45
N LYS A 13 43.24 -21.83 1.70
CA LYS A 13 43.38 -22.96 0.77
C LYS A 13 43.51 -22.47 -0.68
N SER A 14 44.39 -23.08 -1.47
CA SER A 14 44.48 -22.85 -2.92
C SER A 14 43.13 -23.15 -3.57
N ILE A 15 42.65 -22.26 -4.43
CA ILE A 15 41.37 -22.39 -5.13
C ILE A 15 41.37 -23.72 -5.89
N SER A 16 40.58 -24.68 -5.41
CA SER A 16 40.39 -25.95 -6.09
C SER A 16 39.21 -25.77 -7.04
N PHE A 17 39.49 -25.61 -8.32
CA PHE A 17 38.46 -25.74 -9.34
C PHE A 17 38.03 -27.21 -9.35
N VAL A 18 36.75 -27.45 -9.09
CA VAL A 18 36.17 -28.79 -9.25
C VAL A 18 36.15 -29.05 -10.75
N SER A 19 36.98 -29.96 -11.23
CA SER A 19 36.82 -30.58 -12.55
C SER A 19 35.45 -31.26 -12.58
N GLU A 20 34.74 -31.15 -13.71
CA GLU A 20 33.32 -31.51 -13.90
C GLU A 20 32.93 -32.97 -13.58
N ASP A 21 33.84 -33.83 -13.12
CA ASP A 21 33.54 -35.24 -12.85
C ASP A 21 33.82 -35.62 -11.40
N GLY A 22 32.77 -35.97 -10.65
CA GLY A 22 32.95 -36.65 -9.36
C GLY A 22 31.77 -36.54 -8.38
N SER A 23 30.68 -37.23 -8.67
CA SER A 23 29.65 -37.60 -7.72
C SER A 23 30.22 -38.33 -6.49
N ASN A 24 29.84 -37.90 -5.29
CA ASN A 24 29.79 -38.65 -4.02
C ASN A 24 29.00 -37.75 -3.04
N GLY A 25 27.81 -38.05 -2.52
CA GLY A 25 27.06 -39.28 -2.37
C GLY A 25 26.62 -39.42 -0.90
N ILE A 26 25.29 -39.42 -0.68
CA ILE A 26 24.50 -40.11 0.37
C ILE A 26 23.59 -39.21 1.26
N ASN A 27 22.30 -39.18 0.85
CA ASN A 27 21.01 -39.37 1.59
C ASN A 27 20.57 -38.35 2.67
N ALA A 28 19.31 -37.92 2.79
CA ALA A 28 18.02 -38.25 2.16
C ALA A 28 17.00 -37.12 2.41
N ASP A 29 16.01 -37.04 1.51
CA ASP A 29 14.71 -36.37 1.57
C ASP A 29 14.62 -34.84 1.69
N ASP A 30 13.84 -34.31 0.75
CA ASP A 30 13.14 -33.01 0.68
C ASP A 30 13.92 -31.79 0.12
N ASP A 31 13.54 -31.45 -1.11
CA ASP A 31 13.49 -30.16 -1.79
C ASP A 31 14.75 -29.25 -1.92
N GLU A 32 14.97 -28.83 -3.17
CA GLU A 32 16.00 -27.91 -3.70
C GLU A 32 17.42 -28.48 -3.81
N ASP A 33 17.86 -28.63 -5.06
CA ASP A 33 19.26 -28.85 -5.47
C ASP A 33 20.13 -27.66 -5.01
N PHE A 34 20.46 -27.59 -3.71
CA PHE A 34 21.44 -26.64 -3.21
C PHE A 34 22.84 -27.12 -3.62
N VAL A 35 23.29 -26.63 -4.77
CA VAL A 35 24.71 -26.69 -5.15
C VAL A 35 25.51 -26.16 -3.97
N THR A 36 26.33 -27.01 -3.36
CA THR A 36 27.13 -26.62 -2.19
C THR A 36 28.25 -25.71 -2.65
N PHE A 37 28.00 -24.39 -2.65
CA PHE A 37 29.00 -23.39 -3.02
C PHE A 37 30.11 -23.34 -1.96
N LYS A 38 31.36 -23.45 -2.42
CA LYS A 38 32.55 -23.23 -1.58
C LYS A 38 32.94 -21.76 -1.63
N TYR A 39 33.02 -21.11 -0.47
CA TYR A 39 33.37 -19.70 -0.35
C TYR A 39 34.82 -19.53 0.13
N TYR A 40 35.57 -18.68 -0.57
CA TYR A 40 36.99 -18.42 -0.30
C TYR A 40 37.19 -16.99 0.16
N HIS A 41 38.12 -16.79 1.10
CA HIS A 41 38.53 -15.46 1.53
C HIS A 41 39.32 -14.75 0.42
N SER A 42 38.89 -13.55 0.03
CA SER A 42 39.56 -12.76 -1.01
C SER A 42 40.65 -11.88 -0.40
N THR A 43 41.89 -12.08 -0.83
CA THR A 43 43.04 -11.26 -0.40
C THR A 43 43.12 -9.91 -1.13
N ARG A 44 42.28 -9.70 -2.15
CA ARG A 44 42.25 -8.45 -2.94
C ARG A 44 41.62 -7.31 -2.15
N VAL A 45 41.90 -6.08 -2.58
CA VAL A 45 41.44 -4.84 -1.92
C VAL A 45 39.93 -4.85 -1.66
N LEU A 46 39.11 -5.35 -2.60
CA LEU A 46 37.66 -5.47 -2.44
C LEU A 46 37.23 -6.42 -1.32
N GLY A 47 37.94 -7.53 -1.13
CA GLY A 47 37.66 -8.47 -0.03
C GLY A 47 37.97 -7.85 1.33
N LYS A 48 39.11 -7.15 1.43
CA LYS A 48 39.47 -6.39 2.63
C LYS A 48 38.48 -5.26 2.93
N LEU A 49 37.95 -4.60 1.89
CA LEU A 49 36.94 -3.56 2.05
C LEU A 49 35.61 -4.13 2.53
N PHE A 50 35.24 -5.31 2.04
CA PHE A 50 34.02 -6.01 2.45
C PHE A 50 34.11 -6.49 3.91
N ASP A 51 35.23 -7.08 4.33
CA ASP A 51 35.48 -7.47 5.73
C ASP A 51 35.48 -6.28 6.70
N ALA A 52 35.84 -5.09 6.22
CA ALA A 52 35.84 -3.86 7.03
C ALA A 52 34.42 -3.31 7.28
N VAL A 53 33.39 -3.83 6.61
CA VAL A 53 31.99 -3.45 6.82
C VAL A 53 31.36 -4.40 7.83
N ASP A 54 30.99 -3.87 9.01
CA ASP A 54 30.16 -4.62 9.96
C ASP A 54 28.70 -4.64 9.48
N GLU A 55 28.34 -5.70 8.74
CA GLU A 55 26.98 -5.91 8.23
C GLU A 55 25.93 -5.89 9.35
N ASN A 56 26.27 -6.40 10.54
CA ASN A 56 25.34 -6.44 11.66
C ASN A 56 25.06 -5.04 12.18
N GLU A 57 26.06 -4.16 12.21
CA GLU A 57 25.88 -2.75 12.57
C GLU A 57 25.02 -2.03 11.52
N VAL A 58 25.30 -2.24 10.23
CA VAL A 58 24.54 -1.64 9.13
C VAL A 58 23.08 -2.09 9.15
N ILE A 59 22.82 -3.38 9.33
CA ILE A 59 21.47 -3.95 9.42
C ILE A 59 20.74 -3.42 10.66
N LYS A 60 21.41 -3.36 11.82
CA LYS A 60 20.84 -2.76 13.04
C LYS A 60 20.51 -1.28 12.84
N ARG A 61 21.37 -0.52 12.17
CA ARG A 61 21.14 0.91 11.86
C ARG A 61 19.97 1.09 10.89
N LEU A 62 19.87 0.27 9.85
CA LEU A 62 18.73 0.28 8.92
C LEU A 62 17.42 -0.10 9.62
N HIS A 63 17.45 -1.12 10.47
CA HIS A 63 16.30 -1.58 11.24
C HIS A 63 15.87 -0.54 12.28
N ASN A 64 16.80 0.07 13.02
CA ASN A 64 16.51 1.14 13.98
C ASN A 64 16.02 2.41 13.28
N ASN A 65 16.52 2.75 12.08
CA ASN A 65 15.99 3.85 11.30
C ASN A 65 14.58 3.56 10.75
N ARG A 66 14.29 2.32 10.36
CA ARG A 66 12.92 1.89 10.00
C ARG A 66 12.00 1.91 11.21
N ILE A 67 12.41 1.37 12.36
CA ILE A 67 11.60 1.31 13.59
C ILE A 67 11.40 2.69 14.21
N SER A 68 12.44 3.53 14.28
CA SER A 68 12.31 4.90 14.75
C SER A 68 11.36 5.69 13.87
N LYS A 69 11.41 5.48 12.55
CA LYS A 69 10.40 6.01 11.64
C LYS A 69 9.03 5.37 11.86
N THR A 70 8.84 4.06 12.06
CA THR A 70 7.49 3.48 12.24
C THR A 70 6.86 3.75 13.61
N THR A 71 7.66 3.86 14.67
CA THR A 71 7.19 4.06 16.05
C THR A 71 6.96 5.55 16.33
N SER A 72 7.73 6.45 15.73
CA SER A 72 7.47 7.91 15.78
C SER A 72 6.54 8.40 14.65
N SER A 73 6.45 7.72 13.50
CA SER A 73 5.52 8.08 12.39
C SER A 73 4.06 7.82 12.72
N ARG A 74 3.75 6.86 13.62
CA ARG A 74 2.36 6.72 14.11
C ARG A 74 1.84 7.99 14.80
N LYS A 75 2.72 8.86 15.33
CA LYS A 75 2.32 10.07 16.06
C LYS A 75 2.38 11.37 15.26
N HIS A 76 2.90 11.39 14.04
CA HIS A 76 3.08 12.64 13.31
C HIS A 76 2.78 12.53 11.81
N TRP A 77 1.66 11.91 11.43
CA TRP A 77 0.98 12.43 10.25
C TRP A 77 0.48 13.83 10.63
N ASN A 78 1.31 14.85 10.41
CA ASN A 78 0.90 16.21 10.63
C ASN A 78 -0.16 16.52 9.57
N ARG A 79 -1.43 16.40 9.96
CA ARG A 79 -2.58 16.71 9.11
C ARG A 79 -2.50 18.12 8.52
N THR A 80 -1.62 18.97 9.03
CA THR A 80 -1.38 20.37 8.67
C THR A 80 -0.21 20.60 7.70
N THR A 81 0.72 19.64 7.51
CA THR A 81 1.87 19.82 6.58
C THR A 81 1.93 18.79 5.46
N SER A 82 0.93 17.91 5.37
CA SER A 82 0.87 16.93 4.27
C SER A 82 0.42 17.60 2.97
N LEU A 83 0.84 17.06 1.83
CA LEU A 83 0.35 17.45 0.51
C LEU A 83 -1.19 17.40 0.45
N LEU A 84 -1.81 16.42 1.10
CA LEU A 84 -3.26 16.32 1.20
C LEU A 84 -3.86 17.54 1.93
N HIS A 85 -3.18 18.13 2.92
CA HIS A 85 -3.64 19.35 3.58
C HIS A 85 -3.63 20.58 2.66
N HIS A 86 -2.56 20.72 1.86
CA HIS A 86 -2.50 21.80 0.88
C HIS A 86 -3.60 21.65 -0.18
N ILE A 87 -3.85 20.42 -0.62
CA ILE A 87 -4.97 20.11 -1.50
C ILE A 87 -6.31 20.44 -0.82
N SER A 88 -6.45 20.20 0.49
CA SER A 88 -7.69 20.52 1.22
C SER A 88 -7.91 22.01 1.32
N LEU A 89 -6.91 22.79 1.73
CA LEU A 89 -7.02 24.25 1.78
C LEU A 89 -7.35 24.85 0.41
N TRP A 90 -6.71 24.32 -0.64
CA TRP A 90 -6.97 24.74 -2.01
C TRP A 90 -8.41 24.43 -2.44
N MET A 91 -8.93 23.23 -2.11
CA MET A 91 -10.33 22.88 -2.34
C MET A 91 -11.29 23.71 -1.48
N GLU A 92 -10.89 24.08 -0.27
CA GLU A 92 -11.72 24.90 0.59
C GLU A 92 -11.95 26.30 0.00
N SER A 93 -10.91 26.88 -0.60
CA SER A 93 -11.03 28.11 -1.36
C SER A 93 -11.94 27.94 -2.59
N PHE A 94 -11.84 26.82 -3.29
CA PHE A 94 -12.63 26.56 -4.49
C PHE A 94 -14.14 26.48 -4.19
N TYR A 95 -14.57 25.68 -3.20
CA TYR A 95 -16.00 25.53 -2.93
C TYR A 95 -16.64 26.83 -2.42
N LYS A 96 -15.91 27.64 -1.63
CA LYS A 96 -16.41 28.92 -1.11
C LYS A 96 -16.64 29.95 -2.22
N THR A 97 -15.95 29.78 -3.34
CA THR A 97 -15.94 30.74 -4.45
C THR A 97 -16.90 30.32 -5.58
N ASP A 98 -17.36 29.06 -5.63
CA ASP A 98 -18.29 28.57 -6.66
C ASP A 98 -19.72 29.12 -6.42
N PRO A 99 -20.22 30.07 -7.24
CA PRO A 99 -21.56 30.64 -7.09
C PRO A 99 -22.67 29.62 -7.44
N LYS A 100 -22.31 28.55 -8.16
CA LYS A 100 -23.24 27.53 -8.67
C LYS A 100 -23.45 26.37 -7.68
N MET A 101 -22.93 26.47 -6.46
CA MET A 101 -23.02 25.43 -5.44
C MET A 101 -23.90 25.88 -4.28
N PRO A 102 -25.23 25.71 -4.36
CA PRO A 102 -26.11 26.04 -3.23
C PRO A 102 -25.77 25.13 -2.04
N GLY A 103 -25.75 25.70 -0.83
CA GLY A 103 -25.37 24.96 0.39
C GLY A 103 -26.16 23.67 0.63
N LYS A 104 -27.41 23.60 0.18
CA LYS A 104 -28.25 22.39 0.25
C LYS A 104 -27.75 21.25 -0.67
N ALA A 105 -27.24 21.58 -1.86
CA ALA A 105 -26.66 20.58 -2.76
C ALA A 105 -25.34 20.02 -2.21
N TRP A 106 -24.56 20.84 -1.51
CA TRP A 106 -23.33 20.39 -0.84
C TRP A 106 -23.59 19.31 0.22
N GLU A 107 -24.66 19.45 1.01
CA GLU A 107 -25.04 18.40 1.97
C GLU A 107 -25.36 17.06 1.29
N ILE A 108 -25.99 17.09 0.11
CA ILE A 108 -26.28 15.89 -0.68
C ILE A 108 -24.97 15.24 -1.15
N TYR A 109 -24.03 16.03 -1.69
CA TYR A 109 -22.74 15.50 -2.12
C TYR A 109 -21.91 14.96 -0.94
N LYS A 110 -21.96 15.59 0.24
CA LYS A 110 -21.34 15.05 1.46
C LYS A 110 -21.98 13.74 1.89
N GLY A 111 -23.31 13.64 1.85
CA GLY A 111 -24.02 12.39 2.14
C GLY A 111 -23.55 11.25 1.21
N ARG A 112 -23.45 11.53 -0.09
CA ARG A 112 -22.94 10.57 -1.07
C ARG A 112 -21.47 10.23 -0.84
N ALA A 113 -20.63 11.23 -0.58
CA ALA A 113 -19.21 11.05 -0.29
C ALA A 113 -18.98 10.10 0.90
N ARG A 114 -19.80 10.23 1.96
CA ARG A 114 -19.77 9.32 3.11
C ARG A 114 -20.18 7.90 2.73
N ALA A 115 -21.22 7.74 1.91
CA ALA A 115 -21.65 6.43 1.45
C ALA A 115 -20.56 5.74 0.61
N ILE A 116 -19.91 6.46 -0.31
CA ILE A 116 -18.80 5.93 -1.12
C ILE A 116 -17.61 5.54 -0.22
N ARG A 117 -17.29 6.39 0.78
CA ARG A 117 -16.24 6.10 1.75
C ARG A 117 -16.53 4.83 2.55
N GLU A 118 -17.77 4.67 3.02
CA GLU A 118 -18.19 3.51 3.81
C GLU A 118 -18.17 2.23 2.99
N GLU A 119 -18.68 2.25 1.76
CA GLU A 119 -18.61 1.12 0.82
C GLU A 119 -17.15 0.73 0.56
N HIS A 120 -16.28 1.71 0.26
CA HIS A 120 -14.86 1.49 0.01
C HIS A 120 -14.13 0.89 1.23
N GLU A 121 -14.27 1.51 2.41
CA GLU A 121 -13.62 1.06 3.64
C GLU A 121 -14.11 -0.34 4.04
N ALA A 122 -15.42 -0.62 3.91
CA ALA A 122 -15.98 -1.93 4.24
C ALA A 122 -15.47 -3.02 3.29
N SER A 123 -15.47 -2.78 1.98
CA SER A 123 -14.95 -3.75 1.00
C SER A 123 -13.44 -3.96 1.14
N LEU A 124 -12.69 -2.90 1.50
CA LEU A 124 -11.26 -3.01 1.73
C LEU A 124 -10.95 -3.86 2.96
N LEU A 125 -11.73 -3.72 4.03
CA LEU A 125 -11.59 -4.57 5.21
C LEU A 125 -11.88 -6.03 4.90
N ASP A 126 -12.94 -6.31 4.14
CA ASP A 126 -13.28 -7.66 3.74
C ASP A 126 -12.12 -8.31 2.97
N LEU A 127 -11.51 -7.58 2.03
CA LEU A 127 -10.28 -8.00 1.35
C LEU A 127 -9.12 -8.25 2.33
N MET A 128 -8.91 -7.36 3.30
CA MET A 128 -7.85 -7.50 4.29
C MET A 128 -8.01 -8.75 5.17
N PHE A 129 -9.25 -9.12 5.52
CA PHE A 129 -9.53 -10.34 6.28
C PHE A 129 -9.45 -11.59 5.42
N GLN A 130 -9.99 -11.55 4.20
CA GLN A 130 -10.04 -12.68 3.29
C GLN A 130 -8.66 -13.17 2.85
N TYR A 131 -7.74 -12.24 2.60
CA TYR A 131 -6.36 -12.55 2.22
C TYR A 131 -5.40 -12.56 3.43
N GLY A 132 -5.94 -12.45 4.64
CA GLY A 132 -5.23 -12.61 5.88
C GLY A 132 -4.69 -14.05 6.05
N PRO A 133 -3.51 -14.25 6.66
CA PRO A 133 -3.02 -15.59 7.02
C PRO A 133 -3.92 -16.32 8.02
N SER A 134 -4.76 -15.58 8.76
CA SER A 134 -5.70 -16.13 9.73
C SER A 134 -6.88 -15.17 9.88
N PRO A 135 -8.10 -15.66 10.21
CA PRO A 135 -9.28 -14.81 10.42
C PRO A 135 -9.10 -13.70 11.46
N HIS A 136 -8.17 -13.88 12.41
CA HIS A 136 -7.86 -12.89 13.45
C HIS A 136 -6.66 -11.99 13.13
N LEU A 137 -6.05 -12.17 11.96
CA LEU A 137 -4.87 -11.43 11.53
C LEU A 137 -5.05 -10.95 10.09
N PRO A 138 -5.77 -9.83 9.87
CA PRO A 138 -5.88 -9.25 8.54
C PRO A 138 -4.52 -8.78 8.03
N ILE A 139 -4.34 -8.77 6.71
CA ILE A 139 -3.21 -8.09 6.06
C ILE A 139 -3.33 -6.57 6.27
N SER A 140 -2.23 -5.85 6.10
CA SER A 140 -2.21 -4.38 6.22
C SER A 140 -2.75 -3.71 4.96
N GLU A 141 -3.31 -2.51 5.12
CA GLU A 141 -3.79 -1.69 4.00
C GLU A 141 -2.69 -1.45 2.96
N ILE A 142 -1.45 -1.28 3.41
CA ILE A 142 -0.28 -1.08 2.54
C ILE A 142 0.01 -2.33 1.70
N GLU A 143 -0.13 -3.53 2.26
CA GLU A 143 0.06 -4.78 1.51
C GLU A 143 -1.01 -4.95 0.43
N VAL A 144 -2.28 -4.64 0.77
CA VAL A 144 -3.38 -4.64 -0.21
C VAL A 144 -3.10 -3.63 -1.33
N PHE A 145 -2.73 -2.40 -0.96
CA PHE A 145 -2.51 -1.32 -1.92
C PHE A 145 -1.30 -1.56 -2.83
N ILE A 146 -0.22 -2.14 -2.31
CA ILE A 146 0.96 -2.52 -3.11
C ILE A 146 0.66 -3.74 -3.99
N GLY A 147 -0.32 -4.57 -3.60
CA GLY A 147 -0.62 -5.82 -4.29
C GLY A 147 0.37 -6.94 -3.96
N ASN A 148 1.00 -6.90 -2.79
CA ASN A 148 1.99 -7.91 -2.38
C ASN A 148 1.83 -8.26 -0.90
N ILE A 149 1.60 -9.54 -0.62
CA ILE A 149 1.46 -10.06 0.75
C ILE A 149 2.87 -10.40 1.26
N LEU A 150 3.35 -9.65 2.26
CA LEU A 150 4.68 -9.85 2.82
C LEU A 150 4.67 -11.06 3.77
N GLY A 151 5.46 -12.08 3.42
CA GLY A 151 5.71 -13.22 4.30
C GLY A 151 6.56 -12.84 5.52
N LYS A 152 6.50 -13.66 6.59
CA LYS A 152 7.31 -13.49 7.82
C LYS A 152 8.83 -13.44 7.57
N ALA A 153 9.30 -14.01 6.46
CA ALA A 153 10.71 -14.07 6.07
C ALA A 153 11.10 -13.07 4.96
N GLY A 154 10.20 -12.18 4.53
CA GLY A 154 10.46 -11.15 3.52
C GLY A 154 10.46 -11.64 2.06
N ALA A 155 10.70 -12.93 1.80
CA ALA A 155 10.52 -13.54 0.49
C ALA A 155 9.13 -14.22 0.39
N PRO A 156 8.32 -13.90 -0.64
CA PRO A 156 7.04 -14.55 -0.86
C PRO A 156 7.24 -15.96 -1.43
N THR A 157 6.50 -16.95 -0.92
CA THR A 157 6.46 -18.29 -1.52
C THR A 157 5.70 -18.27 -2.86
N SER A 158 5.90 -19.29 -3.72
CA SER A 158 5.16 -19.40 -5.00
C SER A 158 3.63 -19.31 -4.79
N ARG A 159 3.12 -20.00 -3.76
CA ARG A 159 1.72 -19.92 -3.36
C ARG A 159 1.30 -18.52 -2.89
N GLN A 160 2.13 -17.82 -2.12
CA GLN A 160 1.85 -16.44 -1.71
C GLN A 160 1.84 -15.48 -2.89
N ARG A 161 2.63 -15.74 -3.93
CA ARG A 161 2.64 -14.94 -5.17
C ARG A 161 1.33 -15.09 -5.93
N GLU A 162 0.81 -16.31 -6.06
CA GLU A 162 -0.50 -16.57 -6.69
C GLU A 162 -1.64 -15.89 -5.90
N ILE A 163 -1.62 -16.02 -4.57
CA ILE A 163 -2.60 -15.35 -3.69
C ILE A 163 -2.49 -13.82 -3.82
N SER A 164 -1.26 -13.27 -3.90
CA SER A 164 -1.05 -11.83 -4.09
C SER A 164 -1.57 -11.34 -5.44
N MET A 165 -1.45 -12.14 -6.50
CA MET A 165 -2.00 -11.83 -7.82
C MET A 165 -3.53 -11.76 -7.78
N SER A 166 -4.18 -12.77 -7.19
CA SER A 166 -5.64 -12.77 -7.00
C SER A 166 -6.11 -11.60 -6.13
N MET A 167 -5.39 -11.29 -5.05
CA MET A 167 -5.69 -10.15 -4.19
C MET A 167 -5.61 -8.83 -4.96
N LYS A 168 -4.57 -8.67 -5.79
CA LYS A 168 -4.38 -7.48 -6.61
C LYS A 168 -5.53 -7.27 -7.59
N GLU A 169 -5.98 -8.32 -8.29
CA GLU A 169 -7.13 -8.25 -9.19
C GLU A 169 -8.39 -7.78 -8.46
N ARG A 170 -8.70 -8.36 -7.29
CA ARG A 170 -9.87 -7.92 -6.51
C ARG A 170 -9.75 -6.50 -5.98
N PHE A 171 -8.53 -6.07 -5.63
CA PHE A 171 -8.30 -4.68 -5.25
C PHE A 171 -8.48 -3.73 -6.44
N GLU A 172 -8.05 -4.11 -7.64
CA GLU A 172 -8.30 -3.34 -8.87
C GLU A 172 -9.79 -3.21 -9.18
N ASP A 173 -10.58 -4.27 -8.96
CA ASP A 173 -12.03 -4.23 -9.08
C ASP A 173 -12.68 -3.26 -8.07
N LEU A 174 -12.28 -3.34 -6.80
CA LEU A 174 -12.74 -2.43 -5.75
C LEU A 174 -12.37 -0.98 -6.09
N PHE A 175 -11.13 -0.75 -6.54
CA PHE A 175 -10.64 0.56 -6.93
C PHE A 175 -11.46 1.10 -8.12
N SER A 176 -11.70 0.28 -9.14
CA SER A 176 -12.54 0.59 -10.29
C SER A 176 -13.96 0.97 -9.89
N LEU A 177 -14.59 0.20 -8.99
CA LEU A 177 -15.92 0.51 -8.45
C LEU A 177 -15.92 1.85 -7.72
N THR A 178 -14.95 2.08 -6.85
CA THR A 178 -14.81 3.34 -6.10
C THR A 178 -14.68 4.52 -7.06
N VAL A 179 -13.84 4.40 -8.09
CA VAL A 179 -13.66 5.42 -9.12
C VAL A 179 -14.96 5.67 -9.88
N LYS A 180 -15.65 4.62 -10.35
CA LYS A 180 -16.94 4.72 -11.05
C LYS A 180 -17.98 5.47 -10.23
N ARG A 181 -18.06 5.18 -8.93
CA ARG A 181 -18.97 5.87 -7.99
C ARG A 181 -18.65 7.34 -7.83
N MET A 182 -17.37 7.71 -7.84
CA MET A 182 -16.89 9.10 -7.79
C MET A 182 -17.12 9.85 -9.11
N THR A 183 -17.01 9.17 -10.25
CA THR A 183 -17.20 9.76 -11.60
C THR A 183 -18.62 9.64 -12.13
N LEU A 184 -19.56 9.16 -11.32
CA LEU A 184 -20.99 9.05 -11.68
C LEU A 184 -21.25 8.29 -12.99
N GLN A 185 -20.41 7.31 -13.30
CA GLN A 185 -20.66 6.44 -14.45
C GLN A 185 -21.86 5.51 -14.21
N ASP A 186 -22.41 5.46 -13.00
CA ASP A 186 -23.65 4.77 -12.67
C ASP A 186 -24.86 5.70 -12.89
N GLU A 187 -25.64 5.41 -13.92
CA GLU A 187 -26.74 6.24 -14.47
C GLU A 187 -27.95 6.47 -13.54
N TYR A 188 -28.03 5.83 -12.37
CA TYR A 188 -29.32 5.61 -11.72
C TYR A 188 -29.80 6.65 -10.69
N PHE A 189 -29.01 7.67 -10.33
CA PHE A 189 -29.36 8.51 -9.16
C PHE A 189 -29.84 9.95 -9.47
N PHE A 190 -29.56 10.49 -10.67
CA PHE A 190 -29.93 11.87 -11.02
C PHE A 190 -31.23 11.99 -11.83
N GLN A 191 -32.03 10.92 -11.94
CA GLN A 191 -33.34 10.96 -12.60
C GLN A 191 -34.30 12.03 -12.02
N ASN A 192 -34.01 12.59 -10.84
CA ASN A 192 -34.85 13.57 -10.15
C ASN A 192 -34.22 14.97 -9.96
N GLU A 193 -33.04 15.27 -10.53
CA GLU A 193 -32.44 16.62 -10.48
C GLU A 193 -32.64 17.33 -11.84
N PRO A 194 -33.30 18.50 -11.89
CA PRO A 194 -33.82 19.09 -13.13
C PRO A 194 -32.79 19.91 -13.92
N LEU A 195 -31.50 19.64 -13.79
CA LEU A 195 -30.46 20.48 -14.41
C LEU A 195 -29.44 19.61 -15.15
N ALA A 196 -29.36 19.83 -16.46
CA ALA A 196 -28.29 19.39 -17.35
C ALA A 196 -26.95 20.00 -16.91
N ILE A 197 -26.43 19.52 -15.79
CA ILE A 197 -25.08 19.82 -15.31
C ILE A 197 -24.18 18.78 -15.97
N ASP A 198 -23.12 19.24 -16.62
CA ASP A 198 -22.14 18.35 -17.25
C ASP A 198 -21.66 17.30 -16.23
N CYS A 199 -21.69 16.03 -16.63
CA CYS A 199 -21.31 14.90 -15.78
C CYS A 199 -19.89 15.08 -15.19
N ASP A 200 -19.01 15.79 -15.91
CA ASP A 200 -17.66 16.11 -15.46
C ASP A 200 -17.64 17.09 -14.28
N ILE A 201 -18.47 18.13 -14.31
CA ILE A 201 -18.59 19.12 -13.22
C ILE A 201 -19.14 18.43 -11.96
N LEU A 202 -20.15 17.57 -12.15
CA LEU A 202 -20.77 16.81 -11.06
C LEU A 202 -19.78 15.82 -10.42
N SER A 203 -18.97 15.16 -11.25
CA SER A 203 -17.87 14.27 -10.82
C SER A 203 -16.81 15.02 -10.01
N VAL A 204 -16.45 16.24 -10.41
CA VAL A 204 -15.53 17.10 -9.62
C VAL A 204 -16.15 17.45 -8.27
N ARG A 205 -17.44 17.80 -8.21
CA ARG A 205 -18.11 18.14 -6.95
C ARG A 205 -18.14 16.96 -5.97
N ILE A 206 -18.44 15.76 -6.45
CA ILE A 206 -18.49 14.56 -5.62
C ILE A 206 -17.09 14.15 -5.17
N SER A 207 -16.12 14.12 -6.07
CA SER A 207 -14.73 13.80 -5.68
C SER A 207 -14.20 14.80 -4.65
N THR A 208 -14.52 16.09 -4.81
CA THR A 208 -14.19 17.14 -3.83
C THR A 208 -14.88 16.89 -2.48
N ALA A 209 -16.15 16.48 -2.49
CA ALA A 209 -16.87 16.10 -1.28
C ALA A 209 -16.27 14.85 -0.60
N CYS A 210 -15.87 13.84 -1.37
CA CYS A 210 -15.16 12.64 -0.88
C CYS A 210 -13.87 13.04 -0.17
N PHE A 211 -13.10 13.93 -0.78
CA PHE A 211 -11.87 14.43 -0.20
C PHE A 211 -12.10 15.27 1.07
N TRP A 212 -13.12 16.12 1.07
CA TRP A 212 -13.51 16.91 2.25
C TRP A 212 -13.93 16.00 3.42
N CYS A 213 -14.74 14.98 3.15
CA CYS A 213 -15.15 13.98 4.15
C CYS A 213 -13.97 13.23 4.76
N PHE A 214 -12.92 12.94 3.98
CA PHE A 214 -11.72 12.31 4.51
C PHE A 214 -11.01 13.17 5.58
N PHE A 215 -11.00 14.49 5.42
CA PHE A 215 -10.35 15.42 6.36
C PHE A 215 -11.19 15.75 7.58
N HIS A 216 -12.48 15.99 7.37
CA HIS A 216 -13.38 16.55 8.38
C HIS A 216 -14.14 15.47 9.15
N ASP A 217 -14.48 14.33 8.53
CA ASP A 217 -15.12 13.25 9.27
C ASP A 217 -14.08 12.47 10.08
N LYS A 218 -14.46 12.07 11.30
CA LYS A 218 -13.59 11.28 12.18
C LYS A 218 -13.25 9.94 11.48
N PRO A 219 -11.99 9.48 11.55
CA PRO A 219 -11.65 8.16 11.05
C PRO A 219 -12.48 7.11 11.78
N LYS A 220 -13.11 6.21 11.03
CA LYS A 220 -13.77 5.03 11.61
C LYS A 220 -12.66 4.08 12.06
N ALA A 221 -12.55 3.90 13.37
CA ALA A 221 -11.68 2.91 13.98
C ALA A 221 -12.29 1.53 13.80
N PHE A 222 -11.67 0.68 13.00
CA PHE A 222 -12.11 -0.71 12.86
C PHE A 222 -11.35 -1.60 13.84
N ASP A 223 -12.07 -2.49 14.53
CA ASP A 223 -11.43 -3.48 15.40
C ASP A 223 -10.81 -4.60 14.54
N SER A 224 -9.48 -4.70 14.58
CA SER A 224 -8.73 -5.75 13.88
C SER A 224 -8.28 -6.86 14.83
N GLY A 225 -8.92 -6.98 15.99
CA GLY A 225 -8.57 -7.96 17.00
C GLY A 225 -7.17 -7.71 17.54
N LYS A 226 -6.24 -8.66 17.32
CA LYS A 226 -4.88 -8.62 17.90
C LYS A 226 -4.03 -7.44 17.38
N LYS A 227 -4.36 -6.85 16.22
CA LYS A 227 -3.65 -5.69 15.66
C LYS A 227 -4.17 -4.35 16.21
N GLY A 228 -5.23 -4.33 17.01
CA GLY A 228 -5.83 -3.13 17.58
C GLY A 228 -6.75 -2.38 16.60
N SER A 229 -6.93 -1.08 16.81
CA SER A 229 -7.72 -0.25 15.90
C SER A 229 -6.97 0.03 14.59
N LEU A 230 -7.56 -0.34 13.46
CA LEU A 230 -7.10 0.04 12.12
C LEU A 230 -7.73 1.37 11.70
N ASP A 231 -6.86 2.27 11.23
CA ASP A 231 -7.22 3.55 10.60
C ASP A 231 -6.88 3.46 9.11
N LEU A 232 -7.90 3.37 8.26
CA LEU A 232 -7.75 3.24 6.81
C LEU A 232 -7.56 4.61 6.17
N ARG A 233 -6.60 4.72 5.25
CA ARG A 233 -6.18 6.01 4.66
C ARG A 233 -6.20 6.05 3.15
N SER A 234 -6.28 4.91 2.48
CA SER A 234 -6.28 4.75 1.02
C SER A 234 -7.35 5.62 0.36
N PHE A 235 -8.56 5.65 0.90
CA PHE A 235 -9.67 6.46 0.38
C PHE A 235 -9.30 7.93 0.14
N GLY A 236 -8.59 8.55 1.08
CA GLY A 236 -8.16 9.96 0.96
C GLY A 236 -7.23 10.19 -0.24
N TYR A 237 -6.33 9.25 -0.51
CA TYR A 237 -5.43 9.31 -1.67
C TYR A 237 -6.18 9.09 -2.98
N VAL A 238 -7.13 8.15 -3.01
CA VAL A 238 -7.98 7.90 -4.19
C VAL A 238 -8.80 9.16 -4.50
N ALA A 239 -9.46 9.73 -3.50
CA ALA A 239 -10.25 10.95 -3.65
C ALA A 239 -9.39 12.12 -4.16
N ALA A 240 -8.20 12.32 -3.58
CA ALA A 240 -7.27 13.38 -4.00
C ALA A 240 -6.85 13.22 -5.48
N ALA A 241 -6.44 12.02 -5.86
CA ALA A 241 -6.01 11.72 -7.22
C ALA A 241 -7.13 11.96 -8.23
N MET A 242 -8.36 11.54 -7.92
CA MET A 242 -9.52 11.74 -8.77
C MET A 242 -9.88 13.22 -8.91
N CYS A 243 -9.85 13.99 -7.83
CA CYS A 243 -10.08 15.43 -7.90
C CYS A 243 -9.10 16.14 -8.85
N LEU A 244 -7.80 15.85 -8.70
CA LEU A 244 -6.75 16.45 -9.52
C LEU A 244 -6.91 16.04 -11.00
N LYS A 245 -7.20 14.77 -11.27
CA LYS A 245 -7.40 14.24 -12.62
C LYS A 245 -8.60 14.87 -13.32
N LEU A 246 -9.76 14.91 -12.65
CA LEU A 246 -10.99 15.44 -13.23
C LEU A 246 -10.89 16.94 -13.47
N ARG A 247 -10.26 17.68 -12.55
CA ARG A 247 -10.01 19.11 -12.75
C ARG A 247 -9.05 19.38 -13.89
N GLY A 248 -7.98 18.59 -14.01
CA GLY A 248 -7.05 18.71 -15.13
C GLY A 248 -7.75 18.62 -16.49
N ARG A 249 -8.80 17.80 -16.58
CA ARG A 249 -9.65 17.68 -17.78
C ARG A 249 -10.48 18.93 -18.04
N ILE A 250 -11.13 19.48 -17.01
CA ILE A 250 -11.97 20.69 -17.14
C ILE A 250 -11.14 21.93 -17.52
N VAL A 251 -9.89 22.04 -17.06
CA VAL A 251 -9.02 23.17 -17.39
C VAL A 251 -8.43 23.06 -18.81
N SER A 252 -8.35 21.84 -19.37
CA SER A 252 -7.87 21.61 -20.73
C SER A 252 -8.92 21.77 -21.83
N THR A 253 -10.20 21.83 -21.45
CA THR A 253 -11.36 22.06 -22.33
C THR A 253 -11.79 23.52 -22.30
#